data_AF-A0A399Z2U6-F1
#
_entry.id   AF-A0A399Z2U6-F1
#
_cell.length_a   1.000
_cell.length_b   1.000
_cell.length_c   1.000
_cell.angle_alpha   90.00
_cell.angle_beta   90.00
_cell.angle_gamma   90.00
#
_symmetry.space_group_name_H-M   'P 1'
#
loop_
_entity.id
_entity.type
_entity.pdbx_description
1 polymer ?
#
loop_
_entity_poly.entity_id
_entity_poly.type
_entity_poly.pdbx_seq_one_letter_code
_entity_poly.pdbx_strand_id
1 'polypeptide(L)' 'MRIGIDVGGTFTDVVLIDDQRGKIHYTKTFTTPKNPAQGVLNGIEKILNIADASIADLDYMVHGHGTTIGTNALI' A
#
# COMPACT_ATOMS: atom_id res chain seq x y z
N MET A 1 4.33 -2.05 11.47
CA MET A 1 4.54 -1.23 10.25
C MET A 1 3.22 -0.71 9.69
N ARG A 2 3.24 0.38 8.90
CA ARG A 2 2.03 1.05 8.37
C ARG A 2 2.02 1.09 6.84
N ILE A 3 0.92 0.68 6.20
CA ILE A 3 0.77 0.74 4.74
C ILE A 3 -0.32 1.75 4.33
N GLY A 4 0.02 2.61 3.37
CA GLY A 4 -0.91 3.46 2.62
C GLY A 4 -1.03 3.03 1.17
N ILE A 5 -2.24 3.03 0.63
CA ILE A 5 -2.56 2.56 -0.72
C ILE A 5 -3.47 3.56 -1.40
N ASP A 6 -3.10 3.97 -2.62
CA ASP A 6 -3.91 4.81 -3.50
C ASP A 6 -4.14 4.09 -4.83
N VAL A 7 -5.41 3.82 -5.13
CA VAL A 7 -5.81 3.10 -6.35
C VAL A 7 -6.24 4.11 -7.41
N GLY A 8 -5.38 4.35 -8.40
CA GLY A 8 -5.68 5.15 -9.58
C GLY A 8 -6.24 4.30 -10.74
N GLY A 9 -6.50 4.95 -11.89
CA GLY A 9 -7.06 4.28 -13.07
C GLY A 9 -6.08 3.31 -13.78
N THR A 10 -4.80 3.66 -13.82
CA THR A 10 -3.76 2.85 -14.48
C THR A 10 -2.87 2.15 -13.47
N PHE A 11 -2.59 2.81 -12.36
CA PHE A 11 -1.63 2.35 -11.36
C PHE A 11 -2.21 2.43 -9.96
N THR A 12 -1.76 1.50 -9.13
CA THR A 12 -1.94 1.48 -7.68
C THR A 12 -0.60 1.83 -7.04
N ASP A 13 -0.59 2.92 -6.28
CA ASP A 13 0.53 3.43 -5.51
C ASP A 13 0.47 2.84 -4.10
N VAL A 14 1.59 2.31 -3.60
CA VAL A 14 1.70 1.72 -2.26
C VAL A 14 2.91 2.29 -1.55
N VAL A 15 2.72 2.72 -0.31
CA VAL A 15 3.76 3.24 0.58
C VAL A 15 3.74 2.44 1.88
N LEU A 16 4.92 2.09 2.37
CA LEU A 16 5.10 1.36 3.62
C LEU A 16 6.06 2.16 4.50
N ILE A 17 5.61 2.45 5.71
CA ILE A 17 6.38 3.13 6.75
C ILE A 17 6.75 2.08 7.80
N ASP A 18 8.05 1.86 7.94
CA ASP A 18 8.65 1.04 8.99
C ASP A 18 9.28 1.97 10.04
N ASP A 19 8.48 2.33 11.04
CA ASP A 19 8.91 3.21 12.14
C ASP A 19 9.98 2.55 13.03
N GLN A 20 10.01 1.22 13.10
CA GLN A 20 10.99 0.51 13.92
C GLN A 20 12.39 0.59 13.30
N ARG A 21 12.47 0.49 11.97
CA ARG A 21 13.74 0.62 11.22
C ARG A 21 14.01 2.04 10.73
N GLY A 22 13.07 2.97 10.91
CA GLY A 22 13.14 4.34 10.38
C GLY A 22 13.21 4.39 8.86
N LYS A 23 12.52 3.46 8.17
CA LYS A 23 12.57 3.32 6.70
C LYS A 23 11.21 3.58 6.07
N ILE A 24 11.23 4.12 4.86
CA ILE A 24 10.06 4.28 4.00
C ILE A 24 10.34 3.53 2.71
N HIS A 25 9.40 2.67 2.32
CA HIS A 25 9.41 1.96 1.05
C HIS A 25 8.25 2.46 0.20
N TYR A 26 8.42 2.42 -1.11
CA TYR A 26 7.38 2.80 -2.07
C TYR A 26 7.38 1.81 -3.23
N THR A 27 6.21 1.54 -3.80
CA THR A 27 6.10 0.79 -5.03
C THR A 27 4.88 1.18 -5.84
N LYS A 28 4.94 0.84 -7.11
CA LYS A 28 3.86 1.03 -8.09
C LYS A 28 3.57 -0.29 -8.77
N THR A 29 2.28 -0.60 -8.90
CA THR A 29 1.76 -1.75 -9.63
C THR A 29 0.62 -1.32 -10.55
N PHE A 30 0.32 -2.12 -11.57
CA PHE A 30 -0.84 -1.84 -12.42
C PHE A 30 -2.13 -2.02 -11.63
N THR A 31 -3.05 -1.06 -11.77
CA THR A 31 -4.42 -1.25 -11.31
C THR A 31 -5.03 -2.39 -12.11
N THR A 32 -5.87 -3.19 -11.46
CA THR A 32 -6.70 -4.20 -12.13
C THR A 32 -8.14 -3.67 -12.17
N PRO A 33 -8.60 -2.98 -13.23
CA PRO A 33 -9.87 -2.23 -13.17
C PRO A 33 -11.09 -3.12 -12.92
N LYS A 34 -11.06 -4.37 -13.42
CA LYS A 34 -12.11 -5.36 -13.19
C LYS A 34 -12.09 -5.96 -11.78
N ASN A 35 -10.97 -5.83 -11.07
CA ASN A 35 -10.79 -6.32 -9.70
C ASN A 35 -9.73 -5.48 -8.97
N PRO A 36 -10.07 -4.27 -8.49
CA PRO A 36 -9.10 -3.37 -7.86
C PRO A 36 -8.39 -3.98 -6.64
N ALA A 37 -9.07 -4.89 -5.92
CA ALA A 37 -8.48 -5.61 -4.80
C ALA A 37 -7.24 -6.43 -5.23
N GLN A 38 -7.24 -7.00 -6.44
CA GLN A 38 -6.07 -7.71 -6.95
C GLN A 38 -4.87 -6.77 -7.19
N GLY A 39 -5.11 -5.57 -7.72
CA GLY A 39 -4.06 -4.56 -7.88
C GLY A 39 -3.44 -4.16 -6.54
N VAL A 40 -4.29 -4.02 -5.52
CA VAL A 40 -3.87 -3.73 -4.15
C VAL A 40 -3.05 -4.87 -3.54
N LEU A 41 -3.51 -6.13 -3.65
CA LEU A 41 -2.77 -7.29 -3.14
C LEU A 41 -1.39 -7.42 -3.78
N ASN A 42 -1.30 -7.22 -5.11
CA ASN A 42 -0.03 -7.21 -5.83
C ASN A 42 0.92 -6.12 -5.30
N GLY A 43 0.38 -4.94 -4.98
CA GLY A 43 1.14 -3.84 -4.41
C GLY A 43 1.67 -4.12 -3.01
N ILE A 44 0.84 -4.74 -2.15
CA ILE A 44 1.22 -5.15 -0.79
C ILE A 44 2.31 -6.21 -0.84
N GLU A 45 2.13 -7.27 -1.63
CA GLU A 45 3.14 -8.33 -1.77
C GLU A 45 4.48 -7.77 -2.25
N LYS A 46 4.44 -6.89 -3.25
CA LYS A 46 5.64 -6.27 -3.79
C LYS A 46 6.37 -5.39 -2.78
N ILE A 47 5.64 -4.59 -1.99
CA ILE A 47 6.29 -3.68 -1.02
C ILE A 47 6.84 -4.42 0.20
N LEU A 48 6.19 -5.49 0.64
CA LEU A 48 6.67 -6.37 1.71
C LEU A 48 7.97 -7.07 1.29
N ASN A 49 8.04 -7.58 0.05
CA ASN A 49 9.27 -8.15 -0.50
C ASN A 49 10.42 -7.13 -0.58
N ILE A 50 10.12 -5.87 -0.94
CA ILE A 50 11.13 -4.78 -0.97
C ILE A 50 11.62 -4.45 0.44
N ALA A 51 10.75 -4.53 1.44
CA ALA A 51 11.07 -4.23 2.83
C ALA A 51 11.70 -5.40 3.60
N ASP A 52 11.81 -6.57 2.98
CA ASP A 52 12.21 -7.83 3.64
C ASP A 52 11.35 -8.07 4.90
N ALA A 53 10.03 -7.92 4.74
CA ALA A 53 9.05 -7.97 5.81
C ALA A 53 7.92 -8.96 5.49
N SER A 54 7.28 -9.48 6.54
CA SER A 54 6.13 -10.35 6.44
C SER A 54 4.83 -9.57 6.65
N ILE A 55 3.72 -10.12 6.14
CA ILE A 55 2.39 -9.58 6.42
C ILE A 55 2.06 -9.62 7.92
N ALA A 56 2.70 -10.50 8.67
CA ALA A 56 2.56 -10.61 10.13
C ALA A 56 3.16 -9.40 10.88
N ASP A 57 4.03 -8.62 10.23
CA ASP A 57 4.67 -7.43 10.81
C ASP A 57 3.83 -6.14 10.59
N LEU A 58 2.67 -6.27 9.94
CA LEU A 58 1.76 -5.16 9.69
C LEU A 58 0.83 -4.95 10.88
N ASP A 59 0.96 -3.78 11.51
CA ASP A 59 0.10 -3.37 12.62
C ASP A 59 -1.20 -2.73 12.11
N TYR A 60 -1.15 -2.11 10.92
CA TYR A 60 -2.25 -1.31 10.39
C TYR A 60 -2.18 -1.19 8.86
N MET A 61 -3.30 -1.39 8.18
CA MET A 61 -3.44 -1.27 6.71
C MET A 61 -4.59 -0.33 6.37
N VAL A 62 -4.30 0.74 5.60
CA VAL A 62 -5.32 1.67 5.10
C VAL A 62 -5.54 1.46 3.61
N HIS A 63 -6.77 1.16 3.22
CA HIS A 63 -7.18 1.01 1.83
C HIS A 63 -8.03 2.22 1.40
N GLY A 64 -7.46 3.10 0.58
CA GLY A 64 -8.21 4.19 -0.06
C GLY A 64 -8.68 3.78 -1.45
N HIS A 65 -9.99 3.59 -1.63
CA HIS A 65 -10.58 3.51 -2.97
C HIS A 65 -10.82 4.94 -3.46
N GLY A 66 -10.26 5.32 -4.60
CA GLY A 66 -10.42 6.62 -5.22
C GLY A 66 -11.84 6.91 -5.72
N THR A 67 -12.81 7.01 -4.81
CA THR A 67 -13.66 8.19 -4.71
C THR A 67 -13.57 8.70 -3.29
N THR A 68 -12.71 9.69 -3.04
CA THR A 68 -12.87 10.67 -1.95
C THR A 68 -13.14 10.13 -0.53
N ILE A 69 -12.64 8.95 -0.14
CA ILE A 69 -12.45 8.57 1.27
C ILE A 69 -11.05 7.98 1.42
N GLY A 70 -10.11 8.84 1.82
CA GLY A 70 -8.73 8.47 2.09
C GLY A 70 -7.76 9.64 2.27
N THR A 71 -8.25 10.83 2.63
CA THR A 71 -7.40 12.02 2.82
C THR A 71 -6.71 12.09 4.20
N ASN A 72 -6.93 11.17 5.15
CA ASN A 72 -6.40 11.35 6.51
C ASN A 72 -5.71 10.10 7.06
N ALA A 73 -4.37 10.14 7.12
CA ALA A 73 -3.57 9.62 8.24
C ALA A 73 -2.06 9.95 8.11
N LEU A 74 -1.72 11.17 7.68
CA LEU A 74 -0.43 11.77 8.06
C LEU A 74 -0.72 12.78 9.16
N ILE A 75 -0.76 12.31 10.41
CA ILE A 75 -0.54 13.11 11.62
C ILE A 75 0.44 12.34 12.48
#